data_AF-A0A358EDG4-F1
#
_entry.id   AF-A0A358EDG4-F1
#
_cell.length_a   1.000
_cell.length_b   1.000
_cell.length_c   1.000
_cell.angle_alpha   90.00
_cell.angle_beta   90.00
_cell.angle_gamma   90.00
#
_symmetry.space_group_name_H-M   'P 1'
#
loop_
_entity.id
_entity.type
_entity.pdbx_description
1 polymer ?
#
loop_
_entity_poly.entity_id
_entity_poly.type
_entity_poly.pdbx_seq_one_letter_code
_entity_poly.pdbx_strand_id
1 'polypeptide(L)'
;DFALHYLTCIGNEAEVVTGLAQGGRGIVTGEHARILIDFPEEVLEGMTIGDTIQIRTVGRGIQLQNHPDIEFKKTSPALAKALRLRSVEGQIRCPVAMELPPRIMGSGAELNSEFVDQDLMSGDRGLMEELGIDQMRLGDLIGIRNVDHRFGRSYREGWIAICLCIHGDSVMTGHGPGILTLMTGPSDLLDFEIDSAANIAQTLGIRGQA
;
A
#
# COMPACT_ATOMS: atom_id res chain seq x y z
N ASP A 1 14.79 -11.18 11.00
CA ASP A 1 14.15 -11.12 9.66
C ASP A 1 12.69 -10.67 9.75
N PHE A 2 11.83 -11.32 10.54
CA PHE A 2 10.41 -10.94 10.66
C PHE A 2 10.14 -9.52 11.19
N ALA A 3 10.98 -8.96 12.05
CA ALA A 3 10.76 -7.62 12.60
C ALA A 3 10.66 -6.55 11.49
N LEU A 4 11.48 -6.64 10.45
CA LEU A 4 11.42 -5.71 9.32
C LEU A 4 10.09 -5.84 8.57
N HIS A 5 9.65 -7.07 8.34
CA HIS A 5 8.38 -7.39 7.69
C HIS A 5 7.14 -7.04 8.53
N TYR A 6 7.20 -6.96 9.86
CA TYR A 6 6.01 -6.65 10.65
C TYR A 6 5.96 -5.23 11.18
N LEU A 7 7.11 -4.57 11.39
CA LEU A 7 7.17 -3.24 11.98
C LEU A 7 7.17 -2.13 10.93
N THR A 8 7.74 -2.39 9.75
CA THR A 8 7.80 -1.40 8.68
C THR A 8 6.40 -1.08 8.17
N CYS A 9 6.11 0.21 8.07
CA CYS A 9 4.89 0.76 7.50
C CYS A 9 5.22 1.69 6.32
N ILE A 10 4.31 1.77 5.36
CA ILE A 10 4.40 2.72 4.25
C ILE A 10 4.38 4.14 4.80
N GLY A 11 5.27 4.99 4.31
CA GLY A 11 5.50 6.33 4.82
C GLY A 11 6.43 6.39 6.03
N ASN A 12 7.17 5.32 6.37
CA ASN A 12 8.28 5.41 7.33
C ASN A 12 9.52 6.02 6.69
N GLU A 13 10.28 6.76 7.50
CA GLU A 13 11.58 7.33 7.09
C GLU A 13 12.64 6.22 7.05
N ALA A 14 13.45 6.26 6.00
CA ALA A 14 14.62 5.42 5.82
C ALA A 14 15.86 6.30 5.60
N GLU A 15 16.99 5.89 6.14
CA GLU A 15 18.27 6.58 6.01
C GLU A 15 19.34 5.59 5.55
N VAL A 16 20.12 5.98 4.55
CA VAL A 16 21.31 5.23 4.11
C VAL A 16 22.42 5.44 5.15
N VAL A 17 22.98 4.36 5.68
CA VAL A 17 23.91 4.42 6.83
C VAL A 17 25.37 4.20 6.40
N THR A 18 25.61 3.71 5.18
CA THR A 18 26.94 3.41 4.65
C THR A 18 27.07 3.84 3.19
N GLY A 19 28.29 3.85 2.66
CA GLY A 19 28.53 4.15 1.25
C GLY A 19 28.57 5.65 0.94
N LEU A 20 28.59 5.98 -0.35
CA LEU A 20 28.70 7.37 -0.81
C LEU A 20 27.42 8.18 -0.57
N ALA A 21 26.28 7.49 -0.52
CA ALA A 21 24.98 8.07 -0.21
C ALA A 21 24.66 8.15 1.30
N GLN A 22 25.62 7.89 2.20
CA GLN A 22 25.38 7.93 3.65
C GLN A 22 24.75 9.26 4.09
N GLY A 23 23.70 9.17 4.91
CA GLY A 23 22.87 10.30 5.35
C GLY A 23 21.74 10.65 4.38
N GLY A 24 21.71 10.05 3.18
CA GLY A 24 20.60 10.15 2.24
C GLY A 24 19.32 9.59 2.84
N ARG A 25 18.21 10.31 2.66
CA ARG A 25 16.91 9.98 3.26
C ARG A 25 15.88 9.60 2.20
N GLY A 26 15.05 8.64 2.56
CA GLY A 26 13.99 8.12 1.72
C GLY A 26 12.75 7.75 2.53
N ILE A 27 11.74 7.28 1.82
CA ILE A 27 10.44 6.94 2.38
C ILE A 27 10.06 5.53 1.93
N VAL A 28 9.59 4.69 2.85
CA VAL A 28 9.08 3.37 2.52
C VAL A 28 7.81 3.49 1.67
N THR A 29 7.81 2.86 0.50
CA THR A 29 6.70 2.91 -0.47
C THR A 29 6.03 1.56 -0.72
N GLY A 30 6.66 0.46 -0.30
CA GLY A 30 6.08 -0.87 -0.48
C GLY A 30 6.86 -1.98 0.21
N GLU A 31 6.38 -3.20 0.05
CA GLU A 31 7.04 -4.41 0.54
C GLU A 31 6.65 -5.62 -0.31
N HIS A 32 7.64 -6.24 -0.97
CA HIS A 32 7.48 -7.46 -1.75
C HIS A 32 8.72 -8.36 -1.58
N ALA A 33 8.67 -9.29 -0.62
CA ALA A 33 9.81 -10.05 -0.08
C ALA A 33 10.98 -9.20 0.49
N ARG A 34 11.06 -7.91 0.13
CA ARG A 34 12.00 -6.88 0.55
C ARG A 34 11.23 -5.58 0.76
N ILE A 35 11.79 -4.66 1.54
CA ILE A 35 11.22 -3.32 1.69
C ILE A 35 11.58 -2.47 0.47
N LEU A 36 10.58 -1.78 -0.07
CA LEU A 36 10.72 -0.83 -1.18
C LEU A 36 10.77 0.59 -0.60
N ILE A 37 11.76 1.37 -1.01
CA ILE A 37 12.03 2.71 -0.49
C ILE A 37 12.28 3.63 -1.66
N ASP A 38 11.56 4.75 -1.69
CA ASP A 38 11.86 5.83 -2.60
C ASP A 38 12.93 6.74 -1.99
N PHE A 39 13.98 7.01 -2.75
CA PHE A 39 14.99 8.01 -2.46
C PHE A 39 15.04 9.05 -3.59
N PRO A 40 15.44 10.30 -3.31
CA PRO A 40 15.76 11.27 -4.34
C PRO A 40 16.81 10.76 -5.33
N GLU A 41 16.77 11.24 -6.57
CA GLU A 41 17.66 10.78 -7.66
C GLU A 41 19.13 10.94 -7.29
N GLU A 42 19.50 12.06 -6.69
CA GLU A 42 20.87 12.34 -6.24
C GLU A 42 21.37 11.38 -5.15
N VAL A 43 20.46 10.82 -4.34
CA VAL A 43 20.79 9.78 -3.35
C VAL A 43 20.99 8.46 -4.08
N LEU A 44 20.10 8.10 -5.01
CA LEU A 44 20.16 6.87 -5.79
C LEU A 44 21.46 6.77 -6.60
N GLU A 45 21.95 7.87 -7.18
CA GLU A 45 23.22 7.91 -7.92
C GLU A 45 24.45 7.55 -7.05
N GLY A 46 24.38 7.82 -5.75
CA GLY A 46 25.44 7.51 -4.78
C GLY A 46 25.31 6.15 -4.09
N MET A 47 24.22 5.42 -4.32
CA MET A 47 23.96 4.13 -3.68
C MET A 47 24.55 2.96 -4.46
N THR A 48 24.93 1.90 -3.74
CA THR A 48 25.32 0.62 -4.32
C THR A 48 24.70 -0.56 -3.59
N ILE A 49 24.69 -1.72 -4.25
CA ILE A 49 24.22 -2.97 -3.65
C ILE A 49 25.09 -3.29 -2.43
N GLY A 50 24.44 -3.50 -1.29
CA GLY A 50 25.10 -3.78 -0.01
C GLY A 50 25.17 -2.58 0.93
N ASP A 51 24.83 -1.37 0.45
CA ASP A 51 24.63 -0.24 1.37
C ASP A 51 23.52 -0.56 2.36
N THR A 52 23.78 -0.26 3.63
CA THR A 52 22.88 -0.57 4.73
C THR A 52 21.90 0.58 4.96
N ILE A 53 20.66 0.23 5.28
CA ILE A 53 19.57 1.19 5.47
C ILE A 53 19.00 1.01 6.87
N GLN A 54 18.82 2.11 7.59
CA GLN A 54 18.06 2.15 8.83
C GLN A 54 16.66 2.67 8.55
N ILE A 55 15.65 1.90 8.94
CA ILE A 55 14.23 2.30 8.87
C ILE A 55 13.75 2.65 10.28
N ARG A 56 13.18 3.83 10.45
CA ARG A 56 12.52 4.25 11.70
C ARG A 56 11.07 3.81 11.68
N THR A 57 10.82 2.60 12.19
CA THR A 57 9.50 1.97 12.11
C THR A 57 8.49 2.60 13.08
N VAL A 58 7.38 3.13 12.56
CA VAL A 58 6.27 3.68 13.35
C VAL A 58 4.95 3.53 12.61
N GLY A 59 3.89 3.07 13.28
CA GLY A 59 2.55 2.94 12.68
C GLY A 59 1.77 1.70 13.09
N ARG A 60 2.47 0.63 13.52
CA ARG A 60 1.79 -0.57 14.03
C ARG A 60 0.94 -0.23 15.26
N GLY A 61 -0.35 -0.59 15.20
CA GLY A 61 -1.32 -0.35 16.26
C GLY A 61 -1.93 1.06 16.27
N ILE A 62 -1.70 1.91 15.25
CA ILE A 62 -2.47 3.15 15.14
C ILE A 62 -3.95 2.85 14.89
N GLN A 63 -4.82 3.72 15.38
CA GLN A 63 -6.26 3.53 15.33
C GLN A 63 -7.00 4.87 15.25
N LEU A 64 -8.17 4.88 14.63
CA LEU A 64 -9.14 5.96 14.78
C LEU A 64 -9.92 5.74 16.08
N GLN A 65 -9.77 6.65 17.06
CA GLN A 65 -10.36 6.46 18.39
C GLN A 65 -11.89 6.30 18.38
N ASN A 66 -12.57 6.99 17.46
CA ASN A 66 -14.03 6.92 17.33
C ASN A 66 -14.51 5.80 16.38
N HIS A 67 -13.59 5.13 15.69
CA HIS A 67 -13.87 4.07 14.72
C HIS A 67 -12.89 2.90 14.90
N PRO A 68 -12.91 2.25 16.09
CA PRO A 68 -11.91 1.24 16.43
C PRO A 68 -11.96 -0.01 15.55
N ASP A 69 -13.10 -0.30 14.92
CA ASP A 69 -13.29 -1.42 14.01
C ASP A 69 -12.71 -1.20 12.61
N ILE A 70 -12.21 0.02 12.33
CA ILE A 70 -11.37 0.32 11.15
C ILE A 70 -9.92 0.10 11.55
N GLU A 71 -9.32 -0.96 11.02
CA GLU A 71 -7.96 -1.35 11.33
C GLU A 71 -6.98 -0.83 10.29
N PHE A 72 -5.96 -0.11 10.74
CA PHE A 72 -4.78 0.16 9.92
C PHE A 72 -3.82 -1.03 9.96
N LYS A 73 -3.20 -1.30 8.82
CA LYS A 73 -2.23 -2.39 8.65
C LYS A 73 -0.84 -1.82 8.49
N LYS A 74 -0.44 -1.53 7.26
CA LYS A 74 0.91 -1.08 6.91
C LYS A 74 1.02 0.44 6.78
N THR A 75 0.39 1.16 7.68
CA THR A 75 0.19 2.60 7.52
C THR A 75 0.95 3.36 8.60
N SER A 76 1.89 4.23 8.22
CA SER A 76 2.55 5.11 9.18
C SER A 76 1.60 6.24 9.61
N PRO A 77 1.85 6.93 10.74
CA PRO A 77 1.07 8.11 11.11
C PRO A 77 1.16 9.24 10.06
N ALA A 78 2.27 9.34 9.32
CA ALA A 78 2.40 10.30 8.23
C ALA A 78 1.47 9.94 7.08
N LEU A 79 1.44 8.67 6.66
CA LEU A 79 0.51 8.22 5.62
C LEU A 79 -0.95 8.35 6.08
N ALA A 80 -1.29 7.93 7.30
CA ALA A 80 -2.65 8.02 7.82
C ALA A 80 -3.21 9.46 7.76
N LYS A 81 -2.38 10.47 8.09
CA LYS A 81 -2.74 11.89 7.97
C LYS A 81 -2.87 12.34 6.51
N ALA A 82 -2.05 11.76 5.63
CA ALA A 82 -1.98 12.10 4.22
C ALA A 82 -3.09 11.44 3.37
N LEU A 83 -3.72 10.36 3.84
CA LEU A 83 -4.79 9.64 3.11
C LEU A 83 -6.06 10.48 2.84
N ARG A 84 -6.16 11.72 3.35
CA ARG A 84 -7.32 12.61 3.16
C ARG A 84 -8.65 11.96 3.57
N LEU A 85 -8.62 11.17 4.65
CA LEU A 85 -9.81 10.52 5.20
C LEU A 85 -10.86 11.56 5.60
N ARG A 86 -12.11 11.34 5.21
CA ARG A 86 -13.25 12.23 5.50
C ARG A 86 -14.31 11.49 6.29
N SER A 87 -14.85 12.11 7.33
CA SER A 87 -16.06 11.62 7.99
C SER A 87 -17.28 12.17 7.25
N VAL A 88 -18.10 11.28 6.69
CA VAL A 88 -19.35 11.61 5.99
C VAL A 88 -20.45 10.77 6.62
N GLU A 89 -21.39 11.42 7.30
CA GLU A 89 -22.54 10.76 7.93
C GLU A 89 -22.16 9.63 8.91
N GLY A 90 -21.00 9.75 9.58
CA GLY A 90 -20.51 8.74 10.53
C GLY A 90 -19.63 7.65 9.92
N GLN A 91 -19.56 7.59 8.59
CA GLN A 91 -18.69 6.68 7.82
C GLN A 91 -17.38 7.39 7.45
N ILE A 92 -16.25 6.69 7.53
CA ILE A 92 -14.95 7.16 7.07
C ILE A 92 -14.79 6.85 5.59
N ARG A 93 -14.55 7.87 4.77
CA ARG A 93 -14.33 7.75 3.33
C ARG A 93 -12.88 8.04 2.96
N CYS A 94 -12.28 7.13 2.20
CA CYS A 94 -10.92 7.26 1.68
C CYS A 94 -10.95 7.47 0.16
N PRO A 95 -10.28 8.48 -0.41
CA PRO A 95 -10.10 8.56 -1.86
C PRO A 95 -9.19 7.42 -2.36
N VAL A 96 -9.58 6.78 -3.46
CA VAL A 96 -8.86 5.71 -4.16
C VAL A 96 -8.85 6.00 -5.66
N ALA A 97 -7.77 5.63 -6.34
CA ALA A 97 -7.61 5.83 -7.78
C ALA A 97 -8.61 4.99 -8.58
N MET A 98 -8.89 3.78 -8.10
CA MET A 98 -9.80 2.84 -8.74
C MET A 98 -10.35 1.82 -7.74
N GLU A 99 -11.43 1.14 -8.15
CA GLU A 99 -11.99 -0.01 -7.46
C GLU A 99 -11.64 -1.29 -8.24
N LEU A 100 -11.24 -2.34 -7.52
CA LEU A 100 -10.98 -3.66 -8.11
C LEU A 100 -11.85 -4.75 -7.45
N PRO A 101 -12.32 -5.74 -8.22
CA PRO A 101 -13.15 -6.80 -7.68
C PRO A 101 -12.30 -7.89 -7.00
N PRO A 102 -12.82 -8.60 -5.97
CA PRO A 102 -12.09 -9.68 -5.30
C PRO A 102 -11.66 -10.82 -6.23
N ARG A 103 -12.39 -11.04 -7.33
CA ARG A 103 -12.16 -12.15 -8.27
C ARG A 103 -10.80 -12.12 -8.96
N ILE A 104 -10.11 -10.98 -8.97
CA ILE A 104 -8.79 -10.85 -9.59
C ILE A 104 -7.63 -10.98 -8.58
N MET A 105 -7.92 -11.23 -7.30
CA MET A 105 -6.91 -11.41 -6.24
C MET A 105 -6.31 -12.81 -6.26
N GLY A 106 -4.97 -12.94 -6.25
CA GLY A 106 -4.28 -14.22 -6.33
C GLY A 106 -3.17 -14.43 -5.31
N SER A 107 -1.94 -14.64 -5.80
CA SER A 107 -0.74 -14.96 -5.00
C SER A 107 -0.64 -14.05 -3.77
N GLY A 108 -0.41 -14.64 -2.59
CA GLY A 108 -0.40 -13.92 -1.31
C GLY A 108 -1.74 -13.97 -0.54
N ALA A 109 -2.79 -14.57 -1.11
CA ALA A 109 -4.07 -14.79 -0.42
C ALA A 109 -3.92 -15.63 0.87
N GLU A 110 -2.99 -16.58 0.88
CA GLU A 110 -2.70 -17.48 1.99
C GLU A 110 -1.92 -16.80 3.14
N LEU A 111 -1.39 -15.60 2.91
CA LEU A 111 -0.56 -14.87 3.85
C LEU A 111 -1.39 -13.92 4.73
N ASN A 112 -0.82 -13.54 5.88
CA ASN A 112 -1.37 -12.45 6.69
C ASN A 112 -1.35 -11.14 5.88
N SER A 113 -2.40 -10.34 5.98
CA SER A 113 -2.54 -9.01 5.38
C SER A 113 -1.41 -8.03 5.72
N GLU A 114 -0.72 -8.25 6.84
CA GLU A 114 0.42 -7.46 7.33
C GLU A 114 1.77 -8.06 6.93
N PHE A 115 1.76 -9.20 6.25
CA PHE A 115 2.96 -9.84 5.75
C PHE A 115 2.94 -9.74 4.23
N VAL A 116 3.87 -8.95 3.68
CA VAL A 116 4.03 -8.65 2.25
C VAL A 116 2.71 -8.22 1.57
N ASP A 117 2.63 -8.35 0.26
CA ASP A 117 1.54 -7.94 -0.62
C ASP A 117 0.72 -9.12 -1.15
N GLN A 118 -0.24 -8.82 -2.02
CA GLN A 118 -1.04 -9.77 -2.79
C GLN A 118 -1.14 -9.32 -4.24
N ASP A 119 -1.01 -10.26 -5.18
CA ASP A 119 -0.99 -9.96 -6.60
C ASP A 119 -2.40 -9.91 -7.21
N LEU A 120 -2.57 -9.07 -8.24
CA LEU A 120 -3.69 -9.09 -9.16
C LEU A 120 -3.41 -10.12 -10.28
N MET A 121 -4.07 -11.28 -10.28
CA MET A 121 -3.58 -12.50 -10.93
C MET A 121 -4.13 -12.83 -12.33
N SER A 122 -4.39 -11.84 -13.19
CA SER A 122 -4.93 -12.12 -14.53
C SER A 122 -3.92 -11.83 -15.67
N GLY A 123 -3.71 -12.82 -16.53
CA GLY A 123 -2.99 -12.62 -17.81
C GLY A 123 -3.89 -12.16 -18.95
N ASP A 124 -5.20 -12.10 -18.75
CA ASP A 124 -6.17 -11.65 -19.74
C ASP A 124 -6.10 -10.13 -19.90
N ARG A 125 -5.53 -9.69 -21.03
CA ARG A 125 -5.34 -8.27 -21.35
C ARG A 125 -6.66 -7.54 -21.54
N GLY A 126 -7.71 -8.21 -22.05
CA GLY A 126 -9.02 -7.60 -22.19
C GLY A 126 -9.66 -7.33 -20.82
N LEU A 127 -9.53 -8.28 -19.88
CA LEU A 127 -9.97 -8.07 -18.50
C LEU A 127 -9.16 -6.99 -17.78
N MET A 128 -7.84 -6.93 -18.02
CA MET A 128 -6.99 -5.89 -17.44
C MET A 128 -7.39 -4.49 -17.91
N GLU A 129 -7.69 -4.32 -19.19
CA GLU A 129 -8.21 -3.08 -19.77
C GLU A 129 -9.62 -2.76 -19.22
N GLU A 130 -10.54 -3.74 -19.17
CA GLU A 130 -11.89 -3.57 -18.62
C GLU A 130 -11.85 -3.05 -17.18
N LEU A 131 -10.94 -3.57 -16.36
CA LEU A 131 -10.77 -3.18 -14.97
C LEU A 131 -9.86 -1.96 -14.79
N GLY A 132 -9.23 -1.45 -15.86
CA GLY A 132 -8.29 -0.33 -15.84
C GLY A 132 -6.95 -0.63 -15.16
N ILE A 133 -6.61 -1.89 -14.93
CA ILE A 133 -5.37 -2.31 -14.24
C ILE A 133 -4.14 -1.98 -15.11
N ASP A 134 -4.29 -1.96 -16.43
CA ASP A 134 -3.26 -1.56 -17.39
C ASP A 134 -2.87 -0.08 -17.29
N GLN A 135 -3.71 0.75 -16.65
CA GLN A 135 -3.45 2.17 -16.36
C GLN A 135 -3.07 2.42 -14.89
N MET A 136 -3.04 1.39 -14.05
CA MET A 136 -2.71 1.50 -12.63
C MET A 136 -1.24 1.88 -12.44
N ARG A 137 -0.96 2.79 -11.51
CA ARG A 137 0.40 3.29 -11.24
C ARG A 137 0.90 2.81 -9.90
N LEU A 138 2.23 2.70 -9.79
CA LEU A 138 2.88 2.53 -8.49
C LEU A 138 2.47 3.68 -7.56
N GLY A 139 2.06 3.32 -6.35
CA GLY A 139 1.58 4.25 -5.34
C GLY A 139 0.08 4.55 -5.40
N ASP A 140 -0.67 4.07 -6.39
CA ASP A 140 -2.12 4.28 -6.45
C ASP A 140 -2.83 3.59 -5.29
N LEU A 141 -3.80 4.29 -4.70
CA LEU A 141 -4.69 3.74 -3.69
C LEU A 141 -5.83 2.98 -4.36
N ILE A 142 -6.14 1.78 -3.88
CA ILE A 142 -7.10 0.87 -4.50
C ILE A 142 -8.18 0.51 -3.49
N GLY A 143 -9.45 0.66 -3.87
CA GLY A 143 -10.58 0.20 -3.07
C GLY A 143 -11.01 -1.21 -3.47
N ILE A 144 -11.29 -2.07 -2.49
CA ILE A 144 -11.83 -3.41 -2.75
C ILE A 144 -12.99 -3.65 -1.79
N ARG A 145 -14.16 -3.96 -2.36
CA ARG A 145 -15.35 -4.35 -1.61
C ARG A 145 -15.43 -5.86 -1.44
N ASN A 146 -16.14 -6.27 -0.40
CA ASN A 146 -16.40 -7.65 -0.04
C ASN A 146 -15.14 -8.46 0.29
N VAL A 147 -14.17 -7.84 0.97
CA VAL A 147 -12.95 -8.48 1.48
C VAL A 147 -12.69 -8.09 2.93
N ASP A 148 -12.27 -9.07 3.74
CA ASP A 148 -11.85 -8.88 5.14
C ASP A 148 -10.35 -9.16 5.23
N HIS A 149 -9.58 -8.11 5.51
CA HIS A 149 -8.12 -8.14 5.62
C HIS A 149 -7.66 -7.88 7.07
N ARG A 150 -8.49 -8.18 8.10
CA ARG A 150 -8.06 -7.98 9.50
C ARG A 150 -6.93 -8.92 9.91
N PHE A 151 -6.95 -10.14 9.42
CA PHE A 151 -5.93 -11.15 9.73
C PHE A 151 -5.30 -11.66 8.43
N GLY A 152 -5.87 -12.70 7.83
CA GLY A 152 -5.57 -13.12 6.46
C GLY A 152 -6.33 -12.27 5.44
N ARG A 153 -6.09 -12.54 4.16
CA ARG A 153 -6.82 -11.91 3.04
C ARG A 153 -7.95 -12.86 2.62
N SER A 154 -9.20 -12.46 2.82
CA SER A 154 -10.35 -13.34 2.59
C SER A 154 -11.55 -12.62 2.00
N TYR A 155 -12.40 -13.34 1.28
CA TYR A 155 -13.71 -12.84 0.86
C TYR A 155 -14.63 -12.73 2.06
N ARG A 156 -15.30 -11.59 2.21
CA ARG A 156 -16.36 -11.39 3.18
C ARG A 156 -17.28 -10.27 2.74
N GLU A 157 -18.53 -10.59 2.47
CA GLU A 157 -19.54 -9.60 2.12
C GLU A 157 -19.68 -8.52 3.21
N GLY A 158 -19.83 -7.27 2.77
CA GLY A 158 -20.00 -6.12 3.67
C GLY A 158 -18.72 -5.64 4.35
N TRP A 159 -17.54 -6.06 3.88
CA TRP A 159 -16.23 -5.58 4.32
C TRP A 159 -15.47 -4.89 3.20
N ILE A 160 -14.59 -3.97 3.57
CA ILE A 160 -13.80 -3.16 2.63
C ILE A 160 -12.32 -3.22 3.02
N ALA A 161 -11.45 -3.23 2.00
CA ALA A 161 -10.03 -2.95 2.14
C ALA A 161 -9.62 -1.77 1.25
N ILE A 162 -8.73 -0.93 1.78
CA ILE A 162 -7.98 0.07 1.03
C ILE A 162 -6.55 -0.44 0.92
N CYS A 163 -6.10 -0.59 -0.31
CA CYS A 163 -4.80 -1.16 -0.66
C CYS A 163 -3.95 -0.14 -1.43
N LEU A 164 -2.69 -0.48 -1.64
CA LEU A 164 -1.69 0.31 -2.32
C LEU A 164 -1.04 -0.51 -3.42
N CYS A 165 -0.98 -0.02 -4.66
CA CYS A 165 -0.16 -0.64 -5.69
C CYS A 165 1.33 -0.42 -5.40
N ILE A 166 2.12 -1.48 -5.26
CA ILE A 166 3.53 -1.40 -4.85
C ILE A 166 4.53 -1.94 -5.88
N HIS A 167 4.12 -2.81 -6.79
CA HIS A 167 4.98 -3.29 -7.89
C HIS A 167 4.20 -3.54 -9.17
N GLY A 168 4.93 -3.61 -10.28
CA GLY A 168 4.37 -3.77 -11.63
C GLY A 168 3.97 -5.20 -11.97
N ASP A 169 3.52 -5.36 -13.22
CA ASP A 169 2.96 -6.60 -13.78
C ASP A 169 3.95 -7.79 -13.79
N SER A 170 3.40 -9.00 -13.87
CA SER A 170 4.13 -10.27 -13.93
C SER A 170 3.58 -11.15 -15.04
N VAL A 171 4.48 -11.88 -15.70
CA VAL A 171 4.10 -12.88 -16.72
C VAL A 171 3.79 -14.25 -16.13
N MET A 172 3.97 -14.43 -14.82
CA MET A 172 3.74 -15.71 -14.15
C MET A 172 2.26 -15.88 -13.82
N THR A 173 1.68 -17.03 -14.17
CA THR A 173 0.29 -17.36 -13.81
C THR A 173 0.11 -17.32 -12.29
N GLY A 174 -0.94 -16.65 -11.82
CA GLY A 174 -1.18 -16.44 -10.39
C GLY A 174 -0.57 -15.13 -9.85
N HIS A 175 0.23 -14.44 -10.66
CA HIS A 175 0.90 -13.18 -10.32
C HIS A 175 0.49 -12.04 -11.24
N GLY A 176 0.85 -10.81 -10.85
CA GLY A 176 0.62 -9.58 -11.60
C GLY A 176 1.04 -8.37 -10.76
N PRO A 177 0.47 -7.18 -10.96
CA PRO A 177 0.74 -6.04 -10.09
C PRO A 177 0.43 -6.35 -8.63
N GLY A 178 1.31 -5.97 -7.72
CA GLY A 178 1.18 -6.25 -6.29
C GLY A 178 0.46 -5.15 -5.54
N ILE A 179 -0.50 -5.52 -4.71
CA ILE A 179 -1.21 -4.61 -3.82
C ILE A 179 -1.00 -4.95 -2.35
N LEU A 180 -0.82 -3.91 -1.53
CA LEU A 180 -0.54 -4.04 -0.10
C LEU A 180 -1.65 -3.39 0.72
N THR A 181 -2.14 -4.10 1.75
CA THR A 181 -3.27 -3.63 2.57
C THR A 181 -2.84 -2.49 3.48
N LEU A 182 -3.52 -1.35 3.41
CA LEU A 182 -3.28 -0.20 4.29
C LEU A 182 -4.33 -0.09 5.40
N MET A 183 -5.59 -0.37 5.07
CA MET A 183 -6.73 -0.21 5.96
C MET A 183 -7.84 -1.20 5.60
N THR A 184 -8.60 -1.65 6.60
CA THR A 184 -9.78 -2.51 6.38
C THR A 184 -10.83 -2.25 7.44
N GLY A 185 -12.09 -2.50 7.11
CA GLY A 185 -13.19 -2.35 8.06
C GLY A 185 -14.55 -2.76 7.50
N PRO A 186 -15.58 -2.79 8.34
CA PRO A 186 -16.98 -2.96 7.94
C PRO A 186 -17.44 -1.86 6.98
N SER A 187 -18.25 -2.20 5.98
CA SER A 187 -18.74 -1.25 4.95
C SER A 187 -19.71 -0.18 5.47
N ASP A 188 -20.31 -0.39 6.64
CA ASP A 188 -21.10 0.63 7.35
C ASP A 188 -20.22 1.68 8.04
N LEU A 189 -18.93 1.39 8.27
CA LEU A 189 -17.98 2.30 8.93
C LEU A 189 -16.91 2.85 7.98
N LEU A 190 -16.43 2.05 7.03
CA LEU A 190 -15.42 2.41 6.05
C LEU A 190 -16.02 2.36 4.64
N ASP A 191 -15.70 3.33 3.79
CA ASP A 191 -16.00 3.33 2.36
C ASP A 191 -14.95 4.12 1.57
N PHE A 192 -15.08 4.19 0.25
CA PHE A 192 -14.15 4.91 -0.61
C PHE A 192 -14.78 5.74 -1.74
N GLU A 193 -14.06 6.83 -1.98
CA GLU A 193 -14.10 7.82 -3.05
C GLU A 193 -13.35 7.49 -4.34
N ILE A 194 -13.93 7.42 -5.55
CA ILE A 194 -13.05 7.42 -6.75
C ILE A 194 -12.47 8.82 -6.98
N ASP A 195 -11.14 8.91 -6.95
CA ASP A 195 -10.32 10.07 -7.31
C ASP A 195 -9.08 9.55 -8.04
N SER A 196 -9.05 9.66 -9.38
CA SER A 196 -7.95 9.14 -10.21
C SER A 196 -6.58 9.75 -9.89
N ALA A 197 -6.51 10.82 -9.09
CA ALA A 197 -5.26 11.40 -8.60
C ALA A 197 -4.78 10.78 -7.26
N ALA A 198 -5.56 9.90 -6.63
CA ALA A 198 -5.24 9.31 -5.33
C ALA A 198 -4.02 8.37 -5.40
N ASN A 199 -2.84 8.95 -5.21
CA ASN A 199 -1.55 8.28 -5.23
C ASN A 199 -0.68 8.76 -4.04
N ILE A 200 0.01 7.84 -3.37
CA ILE A 200 0.82 8.19 -2.19
C ILE A 200 1.97 9.13 -2.51
N ALA A 201 2.45 9.17 -3.75
CA ALA A 201 3.49 10.13 -4.12
C ALA A 201 3.00 11.56 -3.97
N GLN A 202 1.74 11.83 -4.31
CA GLN A 202 1.15 13.15 -4.11
C GLN A 202 0.90 13.44 -2.63
N THR A 203 0.35 12.47 -1.89
CA THR A 203 -0.06 12.71 -0.49
C THR A 203 1.12 12.78 0.47
N LEU A 204 2.20 12.03 0.21
CA LEU A 204 3.44 12.07 0.98
C LEU A 204 4.48 13.07 0.42
N GLY A 205 4.18 13.74 -0.69
CA GLY A 205 5.11 14.68 -1.33
C GLY A 205 6.38 14.02 -1.87
N ILE A 206 6.27 12.78 -2.33
CA ILE A 206 7.38 12.00 -2.91
C ILE A 206 7.62 12.52 -4.32
N ARG A 207 8.84 13.04 -4.54
CA ARG A 207 9.28 13.72 -5.77
C ARG A 207 8.34 14.89 -6.08
N GLY A 208 8.75 16.10 -5.69
CA GLY A 208 7.98 17.33 -5.90
C GLY A 208 7.40 17.34 -7.31
N GLN A 209 6.09 17.60 -7.42
CA GLN A 209 5.35 17.54 -8.69
C GLN A 209 6.14 18.29 -9.77
N ALA A 210 6.57 17.57 -10.80
CA ALA A 210 7.08 18.15 -12.03
C ALA A 210 5.94 18.84 -12.80
#